data_AF-A0A6N3GH01-F1
#
_entry.id   AF-A0A6N3GH01-F1
#
_cell.length_a   1.000
_cell.length_b   1.000
_cell.length_c   1.000
_cell.angle_alpha   90.00
_cell.angle_beta   90.00
_cell.angle_gamma   90.00
#
_symmetry.space_group_name_H-M   'P 1'
#
loop_
_entity.id
_entity.type
_entity.pdbx_description
1 polymer ?
#
loop_
_entity_poly.entity_id
_entity_poly.type
_entity_poly.pdbx_seq_one_letter_code
_entity_poly.pdbx_strand_id
1 'polypeptide(L)'
;MSVPKKLLLTVALLCAGVSTHVAAESGGTIHFVGMIVEPPCDVNVDYRHVVMACDRQGEAQTQQFSLDELAQGQGGYDNLATMQLSYVNPQHTLAVLNVNYN
;
A
#
# COMPACT_ATOMS: atom_id res chain seq x y z
N MET A 1 -46.66 43.82 48.85
CA MET A 1 -46.43 43.92 47.39
C MET A 1 -46.64 42.54 46.80
N SER A 2 -47.78 42.31 46.13
CA SER A 2 -48.17 40.98 45.63
C SER A 2 -47.86 40.91 44.13
N VAL A 3 -46.86 40.13 43.75
CA VAL A 3 -46.53 39.91 42.33
C VAL A 3 -47.65 39.07 41.72
N PRO A 4 -48.30 39.50 40.62
CA PRO A 4 -49.46 38.81 40.10
C PRO A 4 -49.08 37.41 39.60
N LYS A 5 -49.81 36.39 40.07
CA LYS A 5 -49.59 34.96 39.77
C LYS A 5 -49.54 34.64 38.26
N LYS A 6 -50.20 35.48 37.44
CA LYS A 6 -50.17 35.40 35.97
C LYS A 6 -48.81 35.81 35.37
N LEU A 7 -48.10 36.75 36.02
CA LEU A 7 -46.78 37.21 35.60
C LEU A 7 -45.68 36.18 35.94
N LEU A 8 -45.83 35.44 37.03
CA LEU A 8 -44.95 34.32 37.36
C LEU A 8 -45.10 33.15 36.37
N LEU A 9 -46.31 32.89 35.89
CA LEU A 9 -46.59 31.76 34.99
C LEU A 9 -46.08 32.01 33.57
N THR A 10 -46.15 33.25 33.07
CA THR A 10 -45.59 33.62 31.75
C THR A 10 -44.06 33.62 31.75
N VAL A 11 -43.40 34.07 32.82
CA VAL A 11 -41.93 34.02 32.92
C VAL A 11 -41.42 32.57 32.95
N ALA A 12 -42.11 31.66 33.65
CA ALA A 12 -41.73 30.25 33.70
C ALA A 12 -41.87 29.54 32.33
N LEU A 13 -42.86 29.93 31.52
CA LEU A 13 -43.06 29.33 30.19
C LEU A 13 -42.05 29.83 29.15
N LEU A 14 -41.52 31.05 29.30
CA LEU A 14 -40.45 31.57 28.42
C LEU A 14 -39.08 30.91 28.69
N CYS A 15 -38.84 30.35 29.87
CA CYS A 15 -37.57 29.70 30.20
C CYS A 15 -37.46 28.23 29.75
N ALA A 16 -38.57 27.57 29.39
CA ALA A 16 -38.59 26.14 29.08
C ALA A 16 -38.27 25.80 27.60
N GLY A 17 -38.06 26.80 26.74
CA GLY A 17 -37.99 26.63 25.28
C GLY A 17 -36.59 26.58 24.66
N VAL A 18 -35.51 26.67 25.44
CA VAL A 18 -34.14 26.73 24.87
C VAL A 18 -33.54 25.33 24.83
N SER A 19 -33.93 24.54 23.82
CA SER A 19 -33.17 23.32 23.48
C SER A 19 -31.85 23.76 22.85
N THR A 20 -30.77 23.77 23.64
CA THR A 20 -29.41 23.92 23.13
C THR A 20 -29.07 22.67 22.33
N HIS A 21 -29.37 22.68 21.04
CA HIS A 21 -28.83 21.72 20.10
C HIS A 21 -27.31 21.92 20.14
N VAL A 22 -26.60 20.99 20.77
CA VAL A 22 -25.15 20.92 20.64
C VAL A 22 -24.91 20.48 19.20
N ALA A 23 -24.60 21.43 18.32
CA ALA A 23 -24.07 21.09 17.01
C ALA A 23 -22.81 20.26 17.26
N ALA A 24 -22.80 19.01 16.79
CA ALA A 24 -21.59 18.19 16.83
C ALA A 24 -20.46 19.02 16.21
N GLU A 25 -19.35 19.15 16.95
CA GLU A 25 -18.19 19.92 16.49
C GLU A 25 -17.85 19.51 15.05
N SER A 26 -17.70 20.52 14.19
CA SER A 26 -17.32 20.36 12.80
C SER A 26 -16.06 19.49 12.69
N GLY A 27 -16.12 18.46 11.84
CA GLY A 27 -15.08 17.44 11.70
C GLY A 27 -13.65 17.97 11.45
N GLY A 28 -12.67 17.07 11.58
CA GLY A 28 -11.25 17.38 11.46
C GLY A 28 -10.62 17.05 10.10
N THR A 29 -9.30 17.22 10.00
CA THR A 29 -8.51 16.95 8.79
C THR A 29 -7.90 15.55 8.84
N ILE A 30 -8.03 14.79 7.74
CA ILE A 30 -7.31 13.53 7.53
C ILE A 30 -6.21 13.76 6.49
N HIS A 31 -4.97 13.47 6.88
CA HIS A 31 -3.82 13.48 5.98
C HIS A 31 -3.47 12.06 5.55
N PHE A 32 -3.49 11.80 4.25
CA PHE A 32 -2.98 10.56 3.66
C PHE A 32 -1.58 10.83 3.11
N VAL A 33 -0.64 9.98 3.49
CA VAL A 33 0.74 10.04 3.01
C VAL A 33 1.09 8.69 2.40
N GLY A 34 1.70 8.72 1.24
CA GLY A 34 2.13 7.52 0.53
C GLY A 34 2.96 7.91 -0.68
N MET A 35 3.46 6.89 -1.38
CA MET A 35 4.21 7.03 -2.61
C MET A 35 3.68 6.02 -3.62
N ILE A 36 3.64 6.42 -4.89
CA ILE A 36 3.40 5.51 -6.00
C ILE A 36 4.77 5.04 -6.46
N VAL A 37 5.03 3.73 -6.34
CA VAL A 37 6.27 3.08 -6.76
C VAL A 37 6.01 2.14 -7.92
N GLU A 38 7.06 1.84 -8.68
CA GLU A 38 7.02 0.77 -9.69
C GLU A 38 6.68 -0.57 -9.02
N PRO A 39 5.87 -1.42 -9.66
CA PRO A 39 5.59 -2.76 -9.13
C PRO A 39 6.85 -3.63 -9.17
N PRO A 40 6.87 -4.76 -8.43
CA PRO A 40 7.88 -5.80 -8.62
C PRO A 40 7.88 -6.30 -10.08
N CYS A 41 9.02 -6.80 -10.54
CA CYS A 41 9.14 -7.38 -11.88
C CYS A 41 8.32 -8.67 -11.99
N ASP A 42 7.72 -8.88 -13.16
CA ASP A 42 7.11 -10.14 -13.55
C ASP A 42 8.19 -11.16 -13.89
N VAL A 43 8.05 -12.38 -13.35
CA VAL A 43 9.02 -13.47 -13.53
C VAL A 43 8.32 -14.68 -14.14
N ASN A 44 8.83 -15.12 -15.28
CA ASN A 44 8.40 -16.34 -15.96
C ASN A 44 9.59 -17.30 -16.08
N VAL A 45 9.36 -18.59 -15.81
CA VAL A 45 10.41 -19.60 -15.78
C VAL A 45 10.06 -20.71 -16.76
N ASP A 46 11.00 -21.00 -17.67
CA ASP A 46 10.97 -22.18 -18.53
C ASP A 46 12.04 -23.21 -18.11
N TYR A 47 12.17 -24.32 -18.85
CA TYR A 47 13.11 -25.41 -18.53
C TYR A 47 14.60 -25.01 -18.54
N ARG A 48 14.98 -23.90 -19.18
CA ARG A 48 16.37 -23.46 -19.36
C ARG A 48 16.61 -21.98 -19.11
N HIS A 49 15.55 -21.18 -19.00
CA HIS A 49 15.65 -19.74 -18.88
C HIS A 49 14.64 -19.17 -17.89
N VAL A 50 14.97 -17.99 -17.39
CA VAL A 50 14.06 -17.09 -16.69
C VAL A 50 13.89 -15.85 -17.55
N VAL A 51 12.64 -15.47 -17.81
CA VAL A 51 12.28 -14.21 -18.43
C VAL A 51 11.77 -13.29 -17.34
N MET A 52 12.40 -12.12 -17.20
CA MET A 52 12.01 -11.10 -16.24
C MET A 52 11.58 -9.85 -16.99
N ALA A 53 10.41 -9.31 -16.63
CA ALA A 53 9.90 -8.04 -17.16
C ALA A 53 9.71 -7.05 -16.00
N CYS A 54 10.43 -5.93 -16.04
CA CYS A 54 10.36 -4.89 -15.03
C CYS A 54 9.80 -3.62 -15.65
N ASP A 55 8.79 -3.01 -15.03
CA ASP A 55 8.35 -1.67 -15.43
C ASP A 55 9.43 -0.65 -15.07
N ARG A 56 9.84 0.14 -16.07
CA ARG A 56 10.73 1.29 -15.91
C ARG A 56 10.12 2.48 -16.60
N GLN A 57 9.76 3.51 -15.83
CA GLN A 57 9.15 4.73 -16.34
C GLN A 57 7.84 4.46 -17.14
N GLY A 58 7.11 3.42 -16.77
CA GLY A 58 5.87 3.01 -17.43
C GLY A 58 6.06 2.11 -18.67
N GLU A 59 7.28 1.67 -18.96
CA GLU A 59 7.58 0.72 -20.03
C GLU A 59 8.16 -0.59 -19.47
N ALA A 60 7.61 -1.71 -19.91
CA ALA A 60 8.12 -3.03 -19.55
C ALA A 60 9.47 -3.31 -20.25
N GLN A 61 10.55 -3.29 -19.48
CA GLN A 61 11.87 -3.74 -19.91
C GLN A 61 11.94 -5.25 -19.68
N THR A 62 12.16 -6.04 -20.73
CA THR A 62 12.22 -7.50 -20.64
C THR A 62 13.64 -8.02 -20.91
N GLN A 63 14.12 -8.92 -20.06
CA GLN A 63 15.40 -9.61 -20.21
C GLN A 63 15.23 -11.09 -19.95
N GLN A 64 16.06 -11.89 -20.61
CA GLN A 64 16.10 -13.34 -20.50
C GLN A 64 17.48 -13.77 -20.01
N PHE A 65 17.50 -14.69 -19.05
CA PHE A 65 18.71 -15.22 -18.44
C PHE A 65 18.65 -16.74 -18.49
N SER A 66 19.76 -17.40 -18.78
CA SER A 66 19.86 -18.85 -18.62
C SER A 66 19.93 -19.23 -17.15
N LEU A 67 19.46 -20.44 -16.82
CA LEU A 67 19.57 -20.96 -15.45
C LEU A 67 21.03 -21.07 -14.99
N ASP A 68 21.98 -21.32 -15.90
CA ASP A 68 23.40 -21.42 -15.59
C ASP A 68 24.03 -20.06 -15.25
N GLU A 69 23.65 -18.99 -15.95
CA GLU A 69 24.06 -17.62 -15.62
C GLU A 69 23.53 -17.23 -14.23
N LEU A 70 22.26 -17.52 -13.97
CA LEU A 70 21.63 -17.23 -12.67
C LEU A 70 22.20 -18.06 -11.53
N ALA A 71 22.62 -19.30 -11.79
CA ALA A 71 23.30 -20.14 -10.80
C ALA A 71 24.69 -19.58 -10.45
N GLN A 72 25.33 -18.89 -11.39
CA GLN A 72 26.60 -18.18 -11.19
C GLN A 72 26.42 -16.78 -10.57
N GLY A 73 25.18 -16.36 -10.29
CA GLY A 73 24.87 -15.03 -9.76
C GLY A 73 24.99 -13.91 -10.80
N GLN A 74 24.97 -14.25 -12.08
CA GLN A 74 25.09 -13.34 -13.21
C GLN A 74 23.71 -13.05 -13.80
N GLY A 75 22.85 -12.37 -13.04
CA GLY A 75 21.56 -11.93 -13.57
C GLY A 75 20.81 -10.95 -12.70
N GLY A 76 19.83 -10.28 -13.33
CA GLY A 76 19.11 -9.16 -12.75
C GLY A 76 19.31 -7.88 -13.57
N TYR A 77 18.72 -6.80 -13.07
CA TYR A 77 18.85 -5.46 -13.60
C TYR A 77 19.75 -4.67 -12.65
N ASP A 78 20.97 -4.30 -13.10
CA ASP A 78 22.06 -3.73 -12.29
C ASP A 78 21.63 -2.81 -11.13
N ASN A 79 20.68 -1.90 -11.38
CA ASN A 79 20.25 -0.87 -10.43
C ASN A 79 18.84 -1.08 -9.85
N LEU A 80 18.18 -2.21 -10.11
CA LEU A 80 16.81 -2.47 -9.64
C LEU A 80 16.72 -3.78 -8.86
N ALA A 81 17.21 -4.89 -9.43
CA ALA A 81 17.04 -6.20 -8.84
C ALA A 81 18.20 -7.11 -9.19
N THR A 82 18.61 -7.95 -8.24
CA THR A 82 19.60 -9.01 -8.42
C THR A 82 18.92 -10.37 -8.36
N MET A 83 19.43 -11.33 -9.12
CA MET A 83 18.88 -12.68 -9.17
C MET A 83 19.93 -13.75 -8.87
N GLN A 84 19.55 -14.73 -8.06
CA GLN A 84 20.39 -15.87 -7.74
C GLN A 84 19.58 -17.17 -7.76
N LEU A 85 19.97 -18.10 -8.62
CA LEU A 85 19.41 -19.45 -8.65
C LEU A 85 20.22 -20.35 -7.72
N SER A 86 19.54 -21.20 -6.95
CA SER A 86 20.17 -22.21 -6.11
C SER A 86 19.45 -23.55 -6.26
N TYR A 87 20.13 -24.56 -6.79
CA TYR A 87 19.60 -25.92 -6.84
C TYR A 87 19.55 -26.52 -5.44
N VAL A 88 18.41 -27.09 -5.07
CA VAL A 88 18.20 -27.69 -3.74
C VAL A 88 18.39 -29.21 -3.73
N ASN A 89 18.55 -29.82 -4.92
CA ASN A 89 18.83 -31.24 -5.07
C ASN A 89 20.00 -31.52 -6.04
N PRO A 90 20.78 -32.59 -5.82
CA PRO A 90 21.94 -32.91 -6.65
C PRO A 90 21.61 -33.19 -8.13
N GLN A 91 20.37 -33.58 -8.44
CA GLN A 91 19.93 -33.85 -9.80
C GLN A 91 19.54 -32.59 -10.59
N HIS A 92 19.62 -31.40 -9.95
CA HIS A 92 19.29 -30.11 -10.56
C HIS A 92 17.87 -30.04 -11.16
N THR A 93 16.91 -30.72 -10.53
CA THR A 93 15.51 -30.73 -10.97
C THR A 93 14.61 -29.81 -10.13
N LEU A 94 15.13 -29.28 -9.03
CA LEU A 94 14.45 -28.35 -8.14
C LEU A 94 15.42 -27.24 -7.75
N ALA A 95 14.96 -25.99 -7.85
CA ALA A 95 15.74 -24.82 -7.51
C ALA A 95 14.87 -23.74 -6.84
N VAL A 96 15.54 -22.86 -6.12
CA VAL A 96 14.97 -21.62 -5.60
C VAL A 96 15.62 -20.47 -6.37
N LEU A 97 14.80 -19.63 -6.99
CA LEU A 97 15.24 -18.35 -7.55
C LEU A 97 14.97 -17.25 -6.52
N ASN A 98 16.02 -16.64 -6.00
CA ASN A 98 15.92 -15.46 -5.15
C ASN A 98 16.02 -14.21 -6.02
N VAL A 99 15.05 -13.30 -5.86
CA VAL A 99 15.03 -11.98 -6.49
C VAL A 99 15.10 -10.94 -5.38
N ASN A 100 16.16 -10.13 -5.36
CA ASN A 100 16.37 -9.10 -4.36
C ASN A 100 16.31 -7.72 -5.00
N TYR A 101 15.39 -6.88 -4.55
CA TYR A 101 15.19 -5.52 -5.03
C TYR A 101 16.03 -4.53 -4.22
N ASN A 102 16.68 -3.59 -4.90
CA ASN A 102 17.53 -2.55 -4.30
C ASN A 102 16.73 -1.31 -3.87
#